data_AF-A0A8H6FSI8-F1
#
_entry.id   AF-A0A8H6FSI8-F1
#
_cell.length_a   1.000
_cell.length_b   1.000
_cell.length_c   1.000
_cell.angle_alpha   90.00
_cell.angle_beta   90.00
_cell.angle_gamma   90.00
#
_symmetry.space_group_name_H-M   'P 1'
#
loop_
_entity.id
_entity.type
_entity.pdbx_description
1 polymer ?
#
loop_
_entity_poly.entity_id
_entity_poly.type
_entity_poly.pdbx_seq_one_letter_code
_entity_poly.pdbx_strand_id
1 'polypeptide(L)'
;MSVWNPENIKDVAESVGITSLSDDVLQGLCSDIEYRISQVLEEALKFMRHSKRSTLTTQDVAQALRVLDVEPLYGYESTRSLRFGEASIGPGQPLFYVEDEEVDFEKLINAPLPKVPREMTFTAHWLAVEGVQPSIPQNPTAADSRNQELVPKGQSANPHMAAMSGNENITVKPLVKHVLSKELQLYFEKICSALLDELNSEYRTAALASIRSDPGLHQLVPYFVQFIAEKITHNLKNLFVLTQMMLLTTAMLENSNLYVDPYIASIIPPSLDMSRWSTSWLIT
;
A
#
# COMPACT_ATOMS: atom_id res chain seq x y z
N MET A 1 -18.54 -1.87 37.16
CA MET A 1 -18.27 -3.18 37.80
C MET A 1 -16.94 -3.59 37.23
N SER A 2 -15.88 -3.60 38.06
CA SER A 2 -14.52 -3.90 37.59
C SER A 2 -14.45 -5.32 37.06
N VAL A 3 -13.73 -5.53 35.96
CA VAL A 3 -13.54 -6.86 35.36
C VAL A 3 -12.48 -7.67 36.13
N TRP A 4 -11.65 -7.00 36.93
CA TRP A 4 -10.56 -7.63 37.67
C TRP A 4 -11.06 -8.48 38.83
N ASN A 5 -10.47 -9.66 39.01
CA ASN A 5 -10.87 -10.58 40.07
C ASN A 5 -10.43 -10.04 41.45
N PRO A 6 -11.37 -9.76 42.38
CA PRO A 6 -11.04 -9.27 43.71
C PRO A 6 -10.22 -10.25 44.55
N GLU A 7 -10.34 -11.57 44.30
CA GLU A 7 -9.60 -12.58 45.07
C GLU A 7 -8.09 -12.46 44.86
N ASN A 8 -7.64 -12.09 43.66
CA ASN A 8 -6.21 -11.88 43.38
C ASN A 8 -5.58 -10.80 44.31
N ILE A 9 -6.37 -9.81 44.74
CA ILE A 9 -5.89 -8.75 45.64
C ILE A 9 -5.76 -9.31 47.07
N LYS A 10 -6.67 -10.20 47.48
CA LYS A 10 -6.58 -10.88 48.78
C LYS A 10 -5.37 -11.80 48.84
N ASP A 11 -5.10 -12.57 47.78
CA ASP A 11 -3.93 -13.46 47.70
C ASP A 11 -2.62 -12.67 47.87
N VAL A 12 -2.52 -11.51 47.21
CA VAL A 12 -1.35 -10.62 47.37
C VAL A 12 -1.28 -10.03 48.77
N ALA A 13 -2.41 -9.63 49.37
CA ALA A 13 -2.44 -9.12 50.75
C ALA A 13 -1.99 -10.18 51.77
N GLU A 14 -2.43 -11.43 51.61
CA GLU A 14 -2.03 -12.56 52.45
C GLU A 14 -0.54 -12.88 52.28
N SER A 15 0.02 -12.76 51.06
CA SER A 15 1.46 -12.94 50.82
C SER A 15 2.34 -11.94 51.58
N VAL A 16 1.81 -10.74 51.87
CA VAL A 16 2.46 -9.69 52.67
C VAL A 16 2.20 -9.90 54.18
N GLY A 17 1.26 -10.78 54.55
CA GLY A 17 0.90 -11.11 55.94
C GLY A 17 -0.32 -10.37 56.47
N ILE A 18 -1.14 -9.75 55.61
CA ILE A 18 -2.38 -9.07 56.00
C ILE A 18 -3.54 -10.07 55.85
N THR A 19 -4.13 -10.49 56.98
CA THR A 19 -5.12 -11.57 57.01
C THR A 19 -6.56 -11.15 56.72
N SER A 20 -6.89 -9.86 56.80
CA SER A 20 -8.24 -9.37 56.50
C SER A 20 -8.22 -7.96 55.92
N LEU A 21 -8.77 -7.80 54.71
CA LEU A 21 -9.01 -6.52 54.07
C LEU A 21 -10.51 -6.19 54.15
N SER A 22 -10.87 -4.91 54.28
CA SER A 22 -12.27 -4.51 54.15
C SER A 22 -12.71 -4.50 52.68
N ASP A 23 -13.99 -4.82 52.44
CA ASP A 23 -14.55 -4.91 51.09
C ASP A 23 -14.49 -3.57 50.33
N ASP A 24 -14.61 -2.44 51.03
CA ASP A 24 -14.51 -1.10 50.44
C ASP A 24 -13.10 -0.81 49.91
N VAL A 25 -12.05 -1.21 50.65
CA VAL A 25 -10.65 -1.05 50.23
C VAL A 25 -10.36 -1.96 49.04
N LEU A 26 -10.91 -3.18 49.07
CA LEU A 26 -10.75 -4.15 47.99
C LEU A 26 -11.37 -3.62 46.68
N GLN A 27 -12.57 -3.05 46.73
CA GLN A 27 -13.22 -2.46 45.55
C GLN A 27 -12.47 -1.23 45.02
N GLY A 28 -11.96 -0.39 45.93
CA GLY A 28 -11.15 0.78 45.58
C GLY A 28 -9.85 0.38 44.88
N LEU A 29 -9.10 -0.58 45.43
CA LEU A 29 -7.86 -1.09 44.83
C LEU A 29 -8.10 -1.78 43.49
N CYS A 30 -9.18 -2.56 43.38
CA CYS A 30 -9.55 -3.23 42.13
C CYS A 30 -9.76 -2.23 40.99
N SER A 31 -10.48 -1.13 41.28
CA SER A 31 -10.73 -0.06 40.32
C SER A 31 -9.45 0.71 39.94
N ASP A 32 -8.54 0.97 40.89
CA ASP A 32 -7.27 1.66 40.62
C ASP A 32 -6.32 0.78 39.79
N ILE A 33 -6.24 -0.52 40.08
CA ILE A 33 -5.42 -1.48 39.31
C ILE A 33 -5.89 -1.56 37.86
N GLU A 34 -7.20 -1.68 37.64
CA GLU A 34 -7.76 -1.70 36.28
C GLU A 34 -7.44 -0.41 35.50
N TYR A 35 -7.54 0.74 36.18
CA TYR A 35 -7.16 2.03 35.60
C TYR A 35 -5.67 2.07 35.23
N ARG A 36 -4.78 1.63 36.11
CA ARG A 36 -3.33 1.59 35.85
C ARG A 36 -2.95 0.64 34.72
N ILE A 37 -3.55 -0.55 34.66
CA ILE A 37 -3.34 -1.49 33.56
C ILE A 37 -3.79 -0.87 32.23
N SER A 38 -4.96 -0.23 32.23
CA SER A 38 -5.47 0.46 31.04
C SER A 38 -4.56 1.59 30.60
N GLN A 39 -4.03 2.38 31.53
CA GLN A 39 -3.08 3.45 31.26
C GLN A 39 -1.79 2.92 30.60
N VAL A 40 -1.21 1.83 31.12
CA VAL A 40 -0.03 1.18 30.53
C VAL A 40 -0.36 0.65 29.13
N LEU A 41 -1.53 0.03 28.96
CA LEU A 41 -1.97 -0.51 27.68
C LEU A 41 -2.14 0.60 26.62
N GLU A 42 -2.74 1.73 26.98
CA GLU A 42 -2.94 2.86 26.07
C GLU A 42 -1.60 3.44 25.59
N GLU A 43 -0.63 3.61 26.48
CA GLU A 43 0.72 4.05 26.10
C GLU A 43 1.42 3.00 25.21
N ALA A 44 1.32 1.72 25.54
CA ALA A 44 1.90 0.64 24.74
C ALA A 44 1.29 0.57 23.33
N LEU A 45 -0.02 0.82 23.20
CA LEU A 45 -0.70 0.89 21.91
C LEU A 45 -0.22 2.07 21.05
N LYS A 46 0.15 3.20 21.67
CA LYS A 46 0.77 4.32 20.95
C LYS A 46 2.13 3.88 20.38
N PHE A 47 2.97 3.23 21.16
CA PHE A 47 4.26 2.68 20.70
C PHE A 47 4.08 1.66 19.55
N MET A 48 3.10 0.77 19.66
CA MET A 48 2.77 -0.20 18.61
C MET A 48 2.39 0.49 17.30
N ARG A 49 1.49 1.49 17.37
CA ARG A 49 1.04 2.28 16.21
C ARG A 49 2.17 3.08 15.59
N HIS A 50 3.01 3.74 16.40
CA HIS A 50 4.18 4.48 15.92
C HIS A 50 5.23 3.57 15.29
N SER A 51 5.32 2.32 15.74
CA SER A 51 6.17 1.28 15.14
C SER A 51 5.60 0.68 13.85
N LYS A 52 4.41 1.12 13.39
CA LYS A 52 3.70 0.61 12.21
C LYS A 52 3.39 -0.89 12.27
N ARG A 53 3.16 -1.42 13.48
CA ARG A 53 2.79 -2.83 13.71
C ARG A 53 1.33 -2.94 14.15
N SER A 54 0.73 -4.10 13.92
CA SER A 54 -0.63 -4.44 14.37
C SER A 54 -0.66 -5.38 15.57
N THR A 55 0.49 -5.98 15.92
CA THR A 55 0.65 -6.87 17.06
C THR A 55 1.43 -6.17 18.17
N LEU A 56 0.88 -6.19 19.38
CA LEU A 56 1.53 -5.63 20.57
C LEU A 56 2.64 -6.58 21.02
N THR A 57 3.83 -6.03 21.28
CA THR A 57 4.99 -6.81 21.74
C THR A 57 5.40 -6.40 23.16
N THR A 58 6.16 -7.28 23.85
CA THR A 58 6.68 -7.00 25.20
C THR A 58 7.54 -5.74 25.24
N GLN A 59 8.23 -5.42 24.15
CA GLN A 59 9.00 -4.18 24.00
C GLN A 59 8.14 -2.93 24.05
N ASP A 60 6.92 -2.95 23.49
CA ASP A 60 6.02 -1.78 23.51
C ASP A 60 5.56 -1.49 24.95
N VAL A 61 5.26 -2.54 25.72
CA VAL A 61 4.91 -2.43 27.14
C VAL A 61 6.11 -1.98 27.97
N ALA A 62 7.31 -2.49 27.69
CA ALA A 62 8.53 -2.05 28.39
C ALA A 62 8.82 -0.56 28.18
N GLN A 63 8.60 -0.03 26.96
CA GLN A 63 8.72 1.41 26.71
C GLN A 63 7.60 2.21 27.40
N ALA A 64 6.37 1.69 27.42
CA ALA A 64 5.27 2.32 28.15
C ALA A 64 5.55 2.45 29.65
N LEU A 65 6.07 1.38 30.28
CA LEU A 65 6.48 1.41 31.70
C LEU A 65 7.54 2.48 31.96
N ARG A 66 8.53 2.59 31.05
CA ARG A 66 9.58 3.61 31.16
C ARG A 66 9.04 5.04 31.07
N VAL A 67 8.04 5.29 30.22
CA VAL A 67 7.41 6.62 30.09
C VAL A 67 6.55 6.97 31.31
N LEU A 68 5.94 5.96 31.91
CA LEU A 68 5.13 6.11 33.12
C LEU A 68 5.96 6.12 34.41
N ASP A 69 7.29 6.17 34.30
CA ASP A 69 8.25 6.11 35.41
C ASP A 69 8.04 4.88 36.33
N VAL A 70 7.59 3.76 35.76
CA VAL A 70 7.45 2.48 36.45
C VAL A 70 8.76 1.69 36.33
N GLU A 71 9.11 0.96 37.40
CA GLU A 71 10.28 0.08 37.40
C GLU A 71 10.23 -0.93 36.26
N PRO A 72 11.35 -1.14 35.54
CA PRO A 72 11.39 -2.04 34.39
C PRO A 72 11.23 -3.50 34.81
N LEU A 73 10.36 -4.22 34.10
CA LEU A 73 10.16 -5.66 34.28
C LEU A 73 11.13 -6.44 33.38
N TYR A 74 12.02 -7.22 34.00
CA TYR A 74 13.02 -8.04 33.31
C TYR A 74 12.53 -9.48 33.11
N GLY A 75 13.11 -10.19 32.13
CA GLY A 75 12.84 -11.63 31.89
C GLY A 75 11.81 -11.95 30.80
N TYR A 76 11.24 -10.94 30.13
CA TYR A 76 10.19 -11.11 29.11
C TYR A 76 10.68 -11.04 27.64
N GLU A 77 11.99 -11.23 27.42
CA GLU A 77 12.61 -11.22 26.08
C GLU A 77 12.80 -12.64 25.50
N SER A 78 12.48 -13.68 26.28
CA SER A 78 12.68 -15.07 25.86
C SER A 78 11.79 -15.42 24.66
N THR A 79 12.35 -16.14 23.69
CA THR A 79 11.61 -16.70 22.56
C THR A 79 10.79 -17.94 22.93
N ARG A 80 10.90 -18.43 24.17
CA ARG A 80 10.12 -19.56 24.67
C ARG A 80 8.73 -19.09 25.07
N SER A 81 7.71 -19.77 24.57
CA SER A 81 6.33 -19.55 25.02
C SER A 81 6.19 -19.91 26.50
N LEU A 82 5.55 -19.05 27.28
CA LEU A 82 5.16 -19.34 28.66
C LEU A 82 4.22 -20.55 28.70
N ARG A 83 4.51 -21.50 29.58
CA ARG A 83 3.63 -22.64 29.89
C ARG A 83 3.07 -22.43 31.29
N PHE A 84 1.75 -22.42 31.38
CA PHE A 84 1.05 -22.31 32.65
C PHE A 84 0.62 -23.71 33.08
N GLY A 85 1.17 -24.17 34.20
CA GLY A 85 0.72 -25.39 34.88
C GLY A 85 -0.46 -25.06 35.78
N GLU A 86 -1.41 -25.99 35.90
CA GLU A 86 -2.53 -25.90 36.84
C GLU A 86 -2.26 -26.80 38.04
N ALA A 87 -2.23 -26.21 39.23
CA ALA A 87 -2.18 -26.93 40.49
C ALA A 87 -3.52 -26.78 41.23
N SER A 88 -4.14 -27.91 41.61
CA SER A 88 -5.32 -27.92 42.47
C SER A 88 -4.90 -28.17 43.91
N ILE A 89 -4.87 -27.09 44.71
CA ILE A 89 -4.67 -27.19 46.16
C ILE A 89 -6.06 -27.17 46.82
N GLY A 90 -6.65 -28.35 47.01
CA GLY A 90 -7.90 -28.51 47.75
C GLY A 90 -9.18 -28.04 47.05
N PRO A 91 -10.33 -28.01 47.77
CA PRO A 91 -11.62 -27.67 47.21
C PRO A 91 -11.82 -26.15 47.23
N GLY A 92 -11.30 -25.46 46.22
CA GLY A 92 -11.57 -24.03 46.04
C GLY A 92 -10.50 -23.31 45.26
N GLN A 93 -10.72 -23.19 43.94
CA GLN A 93 -9.99 -22.40 42.96
C GLN A 93 -8.72 -23.05 42.35
N PRO A 94 -8.59 -23.02 41.01
CA PRO A 94 -7.39 -23.47 40.31
C PRO A 94 -6.26 -22.44 40.47
N LEU A 95 -5.10 -22.88 40.96
CA LEU A 95 -3.89 -22.05 41.03
C LEU A 95 -3.08 -22.29 39.76
N PHE A 96 -2.79 -21.22 39.02
CA PHE A 96 -1.89 -21.29 37.88
C PHE A 96 -0.49 -20.87 38.28
N TYR A 97 0.51 -21.64 37.88
CA TYR A 97 1.92 -21.29 38.07
C TYR A 97 2.65 -21.37 36.73
N VAL A 98 3.73 -20.59 36.61
CA VAL A 98 4.61 -20.68 35.44
C VAL A 98 5.54 -21.86 35.67
N GLU A 99 5.48 -22.85 34.79
CA GLU A 99 6.44 -23.96 34.81
C GLU A 99 7.81 -23.44 34.36
N ASP A 100 8.80 -23.51 35.25
CA ASP A 100 10.19 -23.19 34.93
C ASP A 100 11.01 -24.48 34.88
N GLU A 101 11.50 -24.83 33.70
CA GLU A 101 12.33 -26.02 33.49
C GLU A 101 13.79 -25.65 33.73
N GLU A 102 14.40 -26.24 34.76
CA GLU A 102 15.82 -26.06 35.05
C GLU A 102 16.67 -26.60 33.89
N VAL A 103 17.51 -25.73 33.29
CA VAL A 103 18.41 -26.10 32.20
C VAL A 103 19.83 -26.17 32.72
N ASP A 104 20.51 -27.28 32.40
CA ASP A 104 21.92 -27.46 32.70
C ASP A 104 22.79 -26.47 31.89
N PHE A 105 23.74 -25.82 32.57
CA PHE A 105 24.64 -24.83 31.98
C PHE A 105 25.50 -25.43 30.86
N GLU A 106 25.92 -26.70 30.99
CA GLU A 106 26.73 -27.35 29.94
C GLU A 106 25.95 -27.47 28.63
N LYS A 107 24.63 -27.72 28.69
CA LYS A 107 23.77 -27.78 27.51
C LYS A 107 23.60 -26.41 26.86
N LEU A 108 23.53 -25.35 27.67
CA LEU A 108 23.36 -23.99 27.17
C LEU A 108 24.64 -23.46 26.50
N ILE A 109 25.80 -23.76 27.08
CA ILE A 109 27.11 -23.37 26.52
C ILE A 109 27.37 -24.09 25.18
N ASN A 110 27.00 -25.37 25.09
CA ASN A 110 27.21 -26.19 23.89
C ASN A 110 26.09 -26.04 22.84
N ALA A 111 25.09 -25.16 23.09
CA ALA A 111 23.99 -24.96 22.15
C ALA A 111 24.49 -24.29 20.85
N PRO A 112 24.03 -24.72 19.67
CA PRO A 112 24.42 -24.12 18.41
C PRO A 112 23.87 -22.70 18.29
N LEU A 113 24.65 -21.82 17.67
CA LEU A 113 24.24 -20.44 17.40
C LEU A 113 23.02 -20.40 16.46
N PRO A 114 22.08 -19.46 16.69
CA PRO A 114 20.94 -19.28 15.81
C PRO A 114 21.37 -18.80 14.42
N LYS A 115 20.56 -19.12 13.40
CA LYS A 115 20.81 -18.64 12.04
C LYS A 115 20.51 -17.15 11.93
N VAL A 116 21.41 -16.41 11.31
CA VAL A 116 21.24 -14.98 11.08
C VAL A 116 20.40 -14.76 9.82
N PRO A 117 19.33 -13.93 9.87
CA PRO A 117 18.59 -13.52 8.69
C PRO A 117 19.47 -12.77 7.67
N ARG A 118 19.02 -12.71 6.42
CA ARG A 118 19.67 -11.87 5.40
C ARG A 118 19.49 -10.39 5.73
N GLU A 119 20.43 -9.58 5.27
CA GLU A 119 20.31 -8.12 5.35
C GLU A 119 19.09 -7.61 4.58
N MET A 120 18.60 -6.44 4.99
CA MET A 120 17.40 -5.82 4.43
C MET A 120 17.66 -5.35 2.99
N THR A 121 16.87 -5.84 2.04
CA THR A 121 16.89 -5.40 0.63
C THR A 121 15.47 -5.06 0.17
N PHE A 122 15.31 -4.11 -0.76
CA PHE A 122 14.01 -3.78 -1.34
C PHE A 122 13.85 -4.41 -2.73
N THR A 123 12.61 -4.77 -3.07
CA THR A 123 12.21 -5.23 -4.41
C THR A 123 11.01 -4.42 -4.87
N ALA A 124 11.20 -3.59 -5.90
CA ALA A 124 10.14 -2.77 -6.47
C ALA A 124 9.40 -3.54 -7.58
N HIS A 125 8.08 -3.34 -7.64
CA HIS A 125 7.23 -3.81 -8.73
C HIS A 125 6.08 -2.83 -8.93
N TRP A 126 5.41 -2.93 -10.08
CA TRP A 126 4.26 -2.08 -10.36
C TRP A 126 3.00 -2.63 -9.69
N LEU A 127 2.46 -1.88 -8.73
CA LEU A 127 1.18 -2.19 -8.11
C LEU A 127 0.00 -1.85 -9.03
N ALA A 128 0.11 -0.76 -9.80
CA ALA A 128 -0.92 -0.32 -10.73
C ALA A 128 -0.30 0.45 -11.92
N VAL A 129 -0.80 0.18 -13.12
CA VAL A 129 -0.57 0.97 -14.35
C VAL A 129 -1.92 1.58 -14.72
N GLU A 130 -2.03 2.92 -14.83
CA GLU A 130 -3.28 3.59 -15.23
C GLU A 130 -4.50 3.19 -14.35
N GLY A 131 -4.26 3.00 -13.05
CA GLY A 131 -5.31 2.57 -12.10
C GLY A 131 -5.72 1.09 -12.19
N VAL A 132 -5.12 0.32 -13.11
CA VAL A 132 -5.34 -1.13 -13.24
C VAL A 132 -4.17 -1.88 -12.64
N GLN A 133 -4.47 -2.85 -11.77
CA GLN A 133 -3.45 -3.72 -11.18
C GLN A 133 -3.00 -4.78 -12.20
N PRO A 134 -1.70 -4.86 -12.55
CA PRO A 134 -1.21 -5.87 -13.48
C PRO A 134 -1.15 -7.25 -12.79
N SER A 135 -1.44 -8.30 -13.56
CA SER A 135 -1.39 -9.70 -13.10
C SER A 135 0.04 -10.24 -13.05
N ILE A 136 0.85 -9.70 -12.14
CA ILE A 136 2.20 -10.21 -11.83
C ILE A 136 2.15 -11.07 -10.55
N PRO A 137 3.06 -12.03 -10.36
CA PRO A 137 3.08 -12.91 -9.18
C PRO A 137 3.14 -12.18 -7.84
N GLN A 138 3.64 -10.94 -7.82
CA GLN A 138 3.75 -10.10 -6.62
C GLN A 138 2.43 -9.43 -6.25
N ASN A 139 1.47 -9.31 -7.18
CA ASN A 139 0.19 -8.64 -6.96
C ASN A 139 -0.88 -9.67 -6.53
N PRO A 140 -1.75 -9.32 -5.56
CA PRO A 140 -2.86 -10.18 -5.16
C PRO A 140 -3.80 -10.47 -6.32
N THR A 141 -4.27 -11.71 -6.38
CA THR A 141 -5.30 -12.15 -7.31
C THR A 141 -6.69 -11.87 -6.73
N ALA A 142 -7.71 -11.78 -7.59
CA ALA A 142 -9.11 -11.62 -7.13
C ALA A 142 -9.59 -12.75 -6.18
N ALA A 143 -8.94 -13.93 -6.21
CA ALA A 143 -9.18 -15.02 -5.27
C ALA A 143 -8.63 -14.74 -3.86
N ASP A 144 -7.48 -14.05 -3.77
CA ASP A 144 -6.82 -13.72 -2.49
C ASP A 144 -7.63 -12.68 -1.70
N SER A 145 -8.32 -11.78 -2.42
CA SER A 145 -9.16 -10.74 -1.83
C SER A 145 -10.34 -11.29 -1.01
N ARG A 146 -10.90 -12.45 -1.39
CA ARG A 146 -12.04 -13.07 -0.67
C ARG A 146 -11.64 -13.63 0.69
N ASN A 147 -10.39 -14.08 0.83
CA ASN A 147 -9.87 -14.57 2.11
C ASN A 147 -9.49 -13.44 3.08
N GLN A 148 -9.38 -12.19 2.60
CA GLN A 148 -9.06 -11.01 3.41
C GLN A 148 -10.29 -10.23 3.89
N GLU A 149 -11.52 -10.61 3.53
CA GLU A 149 -12.76 -9.91 3.92
C GLU A 149 -13.05 -9.93 5.44
N LEU A 150 -12.30 -10.71 6.23
CA LEU A 150 -12.37 -10.68 7.69
C LEU A 150 -11.66 -9.47 8.33
N VAL A 151 -10.98 -8.64 7.54
CA VAL A 151 -10.38 -7.36 7.99
C VAL A 151 -11.13 -6.22 7.30
N PRO A 152 -11.73 -5.27 8.04
CA PRO A 152 -12.52 -4.21 7.43
C PRO A 152 -11.63 -3.28 6.58
N LYS A 153 -11.72 -3.43 5.25
CA LYS A 153 -11.22 -2.44 4.28
C LYS A 153 -12.30 -1.36 4.08
N GLY A 154 -11.86 -0.11 3.94
CA GLY A 154 -12.75 1.05 3.74
C GLY A 154 -13.68 0.91 2.52
N GLN A 155 -14.79 1.65 2.55
CA GLN A 155 -16.00 1.54 1.71
C GLN A 155 -15.87 1.67 0.17
N SER A 156 -14.67 1.64 -0.42
CA SER A 156 -14.47 1.98 -1.83
C SER A 156 -13.93 0.85 -2.73
N ALA A 157 -13.92 -0.40 -2.26
CA ALA A 157 -13.43 -1.54 -3.05
C ALA A 157 -14.56 -2.53 -3.37
N ASN A 158 -15.49 -2.15 -4.24
CA ASN A 158 -16.41 -3.11 -4.87
C ASN A 158 -15.75 -3.68 -6.14
N PRO A 159 -15.33 -4.96 -6.19
CA PRO A 159 -14.61 -5.56 -7.33
C PRO A 159 -15.53 -6.07 -8.45
N HIS A 160 -16.84 -5.80 -8.38
CA HIS A 160 -17.86 -6.53 -9.15
C HIS A 160 -18.03 -6.16 -10.63
N MET A 161 -17.11 -5.41 -11.25
CA MET A 161 -17.20 -5.09 -12.70
C MET A 161 -16.16 -5.74 -13.61
N ALA A 162 -15.15 -6.46 -13.09
CA ALA A 162 -14.06 -6.96 -13.93
C ALA A 162 -14.13 -8.47 -14.27
N ALA A 163 -15.11 -9.21 -13.76
CA ALA A 163 -15.14 -10.68 -13.85
C ALA A 163 -15.93 -11.25 -15.04
N MET A 164 -15.95 -10.59 -16.19
CA MET A 164 -16.45 -11.16 -17.45
C MET A 164 -15.51 -10.81 -18.59
N SER A 165 -14.38 -11.53 -18.70
CA SER A 165 -13.68 -11.83 -19.96
C SER A 165 -12.38 -12.57 -19.64
N GLY A 166 -12.37 -13.89 -19.79
CA GLY A 166 -11.13 -14.66 -19.83
C GLY A 166 -10.41 -14.39 -21.15
N ASN A 167 -9.23 -13.78 -21.10
CA ASN A 167 -8.18 -14.01 -22.08
C ASN A 167 -6.82 -13.54 -21.54
N GLU A 168 -5.85 -14.45 -21.61
CA GLU A 168 -4.43 -14.20 -21.39
C GLU A 168 -3.93 -13.23 -22.48
N ASN A 169 -3.08 -12.26 -22.09
CA ASN A 169 -2.70 -11.05 -22.83
C ASN A 169 -3.74 -9.91 -22.79
N ILE A 170 -3.71 -9.12 -21.73
CA ILE A 170 -4.35 -7.80 -21.73
C ILE A 170 -3.45 -6.86 -22.53
N THR A 171 -3.57 -6.97 -23.84
CA THR A 171 -3.50 -5.81 -24.74
C THR A 171 -4.36 -4.71 -24.12
N VAL A 172 -3.78 -3.53 -23.91
CA VAL A 172 -4.54 -2.31 -23.64
C VAL A 172 -5.37 -2.06 -24.90
N LYS A 173 -6.53 -2.70 -25.00
CA LYS A 173 -7.58 -2.32 -25.93
C LYS A 173 -8.41 -1.27 -25.20
N PRO A 174 -8.28 0.02 -25.52
CA PRO A 174 -9.28 0.98 -25.09
C PRO A 174 -10.50 0.76 -25.99
N LEU A 175 -11.29 -0.28 -25.72
CA LEU A 175 -12.60 -0.48 -26.34
C LEU A 175 -13.71 -0.49 -25.29
N VAL A 176 -13.57 0.39 -24.30
CA VAL A 176 -14.67 0.84 -23.46
C VAL A 176 -14.66 2.36 -23.57
N LYS A 177 -15.78 2.93 -24.04
CA LYS A 177 -16.02 4.37 -24.12
C LYS A 177 -15.82 4.99 -22.71
N HIS A 178 -14.61 5.43 -22.36
CA HIS A 178 -14.34 6.11 -21.09
C HIS A 178 -15.19 7.40 -21.06
N VAL A 179 -15.89 7.73 -19.96
CA VAL A 179 -15.37 8.50 -18.81
C VAL A 179 -14.52 9.72 -19.21
N LEU A 180 -14.77 10.29 -20.39
CA LEU A 180 -14.24 11.58 -20.78
C LEU A 180 -15.30 12.63 -20.48
N SER A 181 -14.94 13.70 -19.76
CA SER A 181 -15.86 14.81 -19.56
C SER A 181 -16.19 15.46 -20.91
N LYS A 182 -17.38 16.07 -21.01
CA LYS A 182 -17.78 16.79 -22.23
C LYS A 182 -16.78 17.90 -22.59
N GLU A 183 -16.19 18.55 -21.59
CA GLU A 183 -15.17 19.59 -21.78
C GLU A 183 -13.88 19.02 -22.37
N LEU A 184 -13.46 17.84 -21.91
CA LEU A 184 -12.23 17.19 -22.36
C LEU A 184 -12.37 16.64 -23.80
N GLN A 185 -13.58 16.22 -24.19
CA GLN A 185 -13.92 15.91 -25.59
C GLN A 185 -13.85 17.15 -26.48
N LEU A 186 -14.48 18.26 -26.07
CA LEU A 186 -14.46 19.51 -26.82
C LEU A 186 -13.04 20.07 -26.94
N TYR A 187 -12.22 19.93 -25.90
CA TYR A 187 -10.81 20.28 -25.92
C TYR A 187 -10.04 19.45 -26.97
N PHE A 188 -10.22 18.13 -26.97
CA PHE A 188 -9.61 17.23 -27.96
C PHE A 188 -10.02 17.60 -29.41
N GLU A 189 -11.31 17.82 -29.67
CA GLU A 189 -11.80 18.21 -31.00
C GLU A 189 -11.25 19.57 -31.45
N LYS A 190 -11.18 20.54 -30.52
CA LYS A 190 -10.65 21.87 -30.80
C LYS A 190 -9.16 21.84 -31.11
N ILE A 191 -8.39 20.98 -30.44
CA ILE A 191 -6.97 20.78 -30.74
C ILE A 191 -6.78 20.09 -32.08
N CYS A 192 -7.52 19.01 -32.33
CA CYS A 192 -7.42 18.28 -33.60
C CYS A 192 -7.76 19.17 -34.80
N SER A 193 -8.78 20.02 -34.68
CA SER A 193 -9.15 20.98 -35.74
C SER A 193 -8.10 22.09 -35.89
N ALA A 194 -7.61 22.67 -34.79
CA ALA A 194 -6.56 23.70 -34.84
C ALA A 194 -5.24 23.19 -35.43
N LEU A 195 -4.89 21.93 -35.20
CA LEU A 195 -3.66 21.31 -35.69
C LEU A 195 -3.71 21.02 -37.21
N LEU A 196 -4.90 20.76 -37.76
CA LEU A 196 -5.11 20.45 -39.17
C LEU A 196 -5.44 21.69 -40.03
N ASP A 197 -5.58 22.87 -39.44
CA ASP A 197 -5.82 24.12 -40.17
C ASP A 197 -4.50 24.66 -40.77
N GLU A 198 -4.41 24.66 -42.11
CA GLU A 198 -3.25 25.15 -42.86
C GLU A 198 -3.12 26.68 -42.85
N LEU A 199 -4.23 27.41 -42.63
CA LEU A 199 -4.27 28.87 -42.82
C LEU A 199 -3.81 29.64 -41.59
N ASN A 200 -4.03 29.11 -40.39
CA ASN A 200 -3.80 29.83 -39.14
C ASN A 200 -2.62 29.25 -38.35
N SER A 201 -1.44 29.87 -38.48
CA SER A 201 -0.24 29.44 -37.74
C SER A 201 -0.34 29.69 -36.22
N GLU A 202 -1.05 30.73 -35.80
CA GLU A 202 -1.16 31.11 -34.37
C GLU A 202 -1.94 30.08 -33.55
N TYR A 203 -3.03 29.55 -34.10
CA TYR A 203 -3.82 28.51 -33.43
C TYR A 203 -3.04 27.20 -33.27
N ARG A 204 -2.17 26.86 -34.22
CA ARG A 204 -1.30 25.67 -34.12
C ARG A 204 -0.28 25.82 -33.00
N THR A 205 0.41 26.96 -32.93
CA THR A 205 1.38 27.22 -31.86
C THR A 205 0.73 27.27 -30.49
N ALA A 206 -0.47 27.86 -30.38
CA ALA A 206 -1.25 27.88 -29.15
C ALA A 206 -1.68 26.47 -28.71
N ALA A 207 -2.15 25.63 -29.65
CA ALA A 207 -2.54 24.25 -29.36
C ALA A 207 -1.35 23.41 -28.88
N LEU A 208 -0.19 23.52 -29.54
CA LEU A 208 1.04 22.82 -29.12
C LEU A 208 1.55 23.31 -27.76
N ALA A 209 1.47 24.60 -27.50
CA ALA A 209 1.83 25.16 -26.19
C ALA A 209 0.93 24.64 -25.07
N SER A 210 -0.39 24.54 -25.31
CA SER A 210 -1.36 23.96 -24.37
C SER A 210 -0.97 22.52 -24.01
N ILE A 211 -0.65 21.69 -25.00
CA ILE A 211 -0.28 20.28 -24.78
C ILE A 211 1.03 20.15 -24.01
N ARG A 212 1.97 21.08 -24.21
CA ARG A 212 3.25 21.10 -23.50
C ARG A 212 3.10 21.49 -22.02
N SER A 213 2.15 22.36 -21.67
CA SER A 213 2.00 22.89 -20.30
C SER A 213 0.92 22.21 -19.46
N ASP A 214 -0.15 21.71 -20.08
CA ASP A 214 -1.38 21.39 -19.35
C ASP A 214 -1.26 20.08 -18.53
N PRO A 215 -1.51 20.11 -17.20
CA PRO A 215 -1.33 18.94 -16.32
C PRO A 215 -2.54 17.99 -16.26
N GLY A 216 -3.63 18.27 -16.99
CA GLY A 216 -4.89 17.51 -16.92
C GLY A 216 -5.13 16.54 -18.08
N LEU A 217 -4.15 16.35 -18.97
CA LEU A 217 -4.36 15.67 -20.25
C LEU A 217 -4.14 14.16 -20.20
N HIS A 218 -3.89 13.57 -19.02
CA HIS A 218 -3.53 12.17 -18.87
C HIS A 218 -4.56 11.20 -19.51
N GLN A 219 -5.86 11.46 -19.30
CA GLN A 219 -6.93 10.66 -19.91
C GLN A 219 -7.00 10.79 -21.45
N LEU A 220 -6.46 11.88 -22.02
CA LEU A 220 -6.42 12.12 -23.47
C LEU A 220 -5.20 11.51 -24.15
N VAL A 221 -4.14 11.16 -23.40
CA VAL A 221 -2.90 10.61 -23.96
C VAL A 221 -3.14 9.40 -24.87
N PRO A 222 -3.93 8.37 -24.50
CA PRO A 222 -4.20 7.23 -25.39
C PRO A 222 -4.86 7.64 -26.70
N TYR A 223 -5.77 8.62 -26.65
CA TYR A 223 -6.50 9.12 -27.81
C TYR A 223 -5.59 9.92 -28.74
N PHE A 224 -4.70 10.75 -28.20
CA PHE A 224 -3.68 11.44 -28.99
C PHE A 224 -2.72 10.46 -29.67
N VAL A 225 -2.25 9.43 -28.96
CA VAL A 225 -1.36 8.41 -29.54
C VAL A 225 -2.05 7.65 -30.68
N GLN A 226 -3.32 7.25 -30.49
CA GLN A 226 -4.09 6.61 -31.54
C GLN A 226 -4.32 7.55 -32.74
N PHE A 227 -4.66 8.81 -32.48
CA PHE A 227 -4.85 9.82 -33.53
C PHE A 227 -3.56 10.05 -34.34
N ILE A 228 -2.41 10.17 -33.68
CA ILE A 228 -1.10 10.27 -34.34
C ILE A 228 -0.85 9.04 -35.23
N ALA A 229 -1.05 7.83 -34.69
CA ALA A 229 -0.83 6.59 -35.44
C ALA A 229 -1.75 6.48 -36.68
N GLU A 230 -3.03 6.83 -36.55
CA GLU A 230 -3.99 6.80 -37.65
C GLU A 230 -3.66 7.87 -38.72
N LYS A 231 -3.30 9.09 -38.31
CA LYS A 231 -2.97 10.16 -39.26
C LYS A 231 -1.67 9.90 -40.01
N ILE A 232 -0.65 9.35 -39.35
CA ILE A 232 0.62 8.99 -40.00
C ILE A 232 0.40 7.85 -41.01
N THR A 233 -0.37 6.82 -40.65
CA THR A 233 -0.60 5.66 -41.53
C THR A 233 -1.48 5.97 -42.74
N HIS A 234 -2.52 6.80 -42.58
CA HIS A 234 -3.43 7.14 -43.68
C HIS A 234 -2.95 8.28 -44.59
N ASN A 235 -2.12 9.21 -44.10
CA ASN A 235 -1.73 10.42 -44.83
C ASN A 235 -0.23 10.56 -45.12
N LEU A 236 0.44 9.46 -45.47
CA LEU A 236 1.89 9.42 -45.77
C LEU A 236 2.37 10.42 -46.84
N LYS A 237 1.47 10.90 -47.72
CA LYS A 237 1.82 11.83 -48.82
C LYS A 237 1.76 13.31 -48.43
N ASN A 238 1.07 13.66 -47.34
CA ASN A 238 0.91 15.06 -46.94
C ASN A 238 1.98 15.45 -45.89
N LEU A 239 3.03 16.13 -46.34
CA LEU A 239 4.13 16.62 -45.51
C LEU A 239 3.66 17.55 -44.38
N PHE A 240 2.59 18.33 -44.61
CA PHE A 240 2.05 19.23 -43.60
C PHE A 240 1.52 18.44 -42.40
N VAL A 241 0.63 17.48 -42.64
CA VAL A 241 0.02 16.65 -41.58
C VAL A 241 1.09 15.86 -40.83
N LEU A 242 2.06 15.30 -41.55
CA LEU A 242 3.19 14.57 -40.97
C LEU A 242 4.00 15.47 -40.01
N THR A 243 4.36 16.67 -40.45
CA THR A 243 5.11 17.63 -39.62
C THR A 243 4.33 18.01 -38.37
N GLN A 244 3.01 18.22 -38.48
CA GLN A 244 2.16 18.53 -37.33
C GLN A 244 2.07 17.37 -36.33
N MET A 245 1.98 16.11 -36.79
CA MET A 245 1.97 14.94 -35.90
C MET A 245 3.30 14.76 -35.16
N MET A 246 4.43 15.06 -35.81
CA MET A 246 5.75 15.04 -35.18
C MET A 246 5.87 16.14 -34.11
N LEU A 247 5.43 17.37 -34.42
CA LEU A 247 5.42 18.47 -33.46
C LEU A 247 4.51 18.17 -32.25
N LEU A 248 3.36 17.53 -32.49
CA LEU A 248 2.46 17.07 -31.43
C LEU A 248 3.15 16.02 -30.54
N THR A 249 3.85 15.06 -31.13
CA THR A 249 4.59 14.02 -30.39
C THR A 249 5.70 14.64 -29.55
N THR A 250 6.45 15.61 -30.09
CA THR A 250 7.47 16.33 -29.32
C THR A 250 6.87 17.14 -28.18
N ALA A 251 5.73 17.82 -28.41
CA ALA A 251 5.06 18.58 -27.37
C ALA A 251 4.54 17.69 -26.22
N MET A 252 4.08 16.47 -26.54
CA MET A 252 3.69 15.49 -25.53
C MET A 252 4.89 14.95 -24.73
N LEU A 253 6.04 14.71 -25.38
CA LEU A 253 7.24 14.21 -24.72
C LEU A 253 7.95 15.26 -23.85
N GLU A 254 7.82 16.54 -24.19
CA GLU A 254 8.36 17.64 -23.38
C GLU A 254 7.52 17.95 -22.14
N ASN A 255 6.28 17.46 -22.07
CA ASN A 255 5.41 17.71 -20.92
C ASN A 255 5.78 16.79 -19.74
N SER A 256 6.44 17.36 -18.73
CA SER A 256 6.85 16.66 -17.50
C SER A 256 5.69 16.16 -16.64
N ASN A 257 4.47 16.66 -16.87
CA ASN A 257 3.28 16.28 -16.11
C ASN A 257 2.59 15.04 -16.69
N LEU A 258 3.03 14.55 -17.85
CA LEU A 258 2.46 13.38 -18.50
C LEU A 258 3.36 12.16 -18.32
N TYR A 259 2.78 11.08 -17.79
CA TYR A 259 3.45 9.79 -17.75
C TYR A 259 3.27 9.07 -19.09
N VAL A 260 4.23 9.28 -20.00
CA VAL A 260 4.19 8.74 -21.38
C VAL A 260 4.83 7.35 -21.48
N ASP A 261 5.57 6.91 -20.45
CA ASP A 261 6.31 5.63 -20.43
C ASP A 261 5.50 4.41 -20.88
N PRO A 262 4.23 4.21 -20.47
CA PRO A 262 3.43 3.07 -20.93
C PRO A 262 3.15 3.07 -22.44
N TYR A 263 3.17 4.26 -23.06
CA TYR A 263 2.79 4.47 -24.45
C TYR A 263 4.01 4.59 -25.38
N ILE A 264 5.23 4.64 -24.85
CA ILE A 264 6.46 4.74 -25.64
C ILE A 264 6.52 3.65 -26.72
N ALA A 265 6.21 2.40 -26.36
CA ALA A 265 6.21 1.29 -27.30
C ALA A 265 5.22 1.47 -28.47
N SER A 266 4.16 2.26 -28.29
CA SER A 266 3.16 2.56 -29.32
C SER A 266 3.50 3.80 -30.15
N ILE A 267 4.32 4.73 -29.64
CA ILE A 267 4.72 5.98 -30.32
C ILE A 267 5.97 5.77 -31.19
N ILE A 268 6.82 4.81 -30.84
CA ILE A 268 8.05 4.51 -31.59
C ILE A 268 7.78 4.06 -33.04
N PRO A 269 6.85 3.12 -33.34
CA PRO A 269 6.66 2.66 -34.71
C PRO A 269 6.23 3.78 -35.69
N PRO A 270 5.24 4.64 -35.38
CA PRO A 270 4.87 5.75 -36.26
C PRO A 270 5.99 6.77 -36.49
N SER A 271 6.80 7.06 -35.48
CA SER A 271 7.94 7.98 -35.61
C SER A 271 9.08 7.39 -36.45
N LEU A 272 9.35 6.09 -36.30
CA LEU A 272 10.33 5.37 -37.12
C LEU A 272 9.87 5.26 -38.58
N ASP A 273 8.62 4.89 -38.84
CA ASP A 273 8.09 4.84 -40.20
C ASP A 273 8.23 6.22 -40.87
N MET A 274 7.80 7.28 -40.20
CA MET A 274 7.92 8.65 -40.73
C MET A 274 9.38 9.04 -41.06
N SER A 275 10.34 8.66 -40.21
CA SER A 275 11.77 8.92 -40.47
C SER A 275 12.28 8.18 -41.72
N ARG A 276 11.87 6.92 -41.91
CA ARG A 276 12.24 6.12 -43.08
C ARG A 276 11.68 6.71 -44.38
N TRP A 277 10.43 7.17 -44.36
CA TRP A 277 9.81 7.79 -45.53
C TRP A 277 10.46 9.14 -45.88
N SER A 278 10.82 9.97 -44.90
CA SER A 278 11.56 11.23 -45.11
C SER A 278 12.89 11.01 -45.84
N THR A 279 13.68 10.02 -45.40
CA THR A 279 14.92 9.65 -46.10
C THR A 279 14.68 9.09 -47.50
N SER A 280 13.54 8.45 -47.77
CA SER A 280 13.25 7.90 -49.09
C SER A 280 12.89 8.98 -50.12
N TRP A 281 12.29 10.09 -49.70
CA TRP A 281 11.98 11.24 -50.59
C TRP A 281 13.18 12.15 -50.83
N LEU A 282 14.16 12.20 -49.91
CA LEU A 282 15.41 12.96 -50.10
C LEU A 282 16.41 12.30 -51.07
N ILE A 283 16.15 11.06 -51.50
CA ILE A 283 17.01 10.28 -52.40
C ILE A 283 16.45 10.22 -53.84
N THR A 284 15.29 10.84 -54.12
CA THR A 284 14.70 10.91 -55.48
C THR A 284 14.59 12.36 -55.93
#